data_AF-A0A6J1YLG5-F1
#
_entry.id   AF-A0A6J1YLG5-F1
#
_cell.length_a   1.000
_cell.length_b   1.000
_cell.length_c   1.000
_cell.angle_alpha   90.00
_cell.angle_beta   90.00
_cell.angle_gamma   90.00
#
_symmetry.space_group_name_H-M   'P 1'
#
loop_
_entity.id
_entity.type
_entity.pdbx_description
1 polymer ?
#
loop_
_entity_poly.entity_id
_entity_poly.type
_entity_poly.pdbx_seq_one_letter_code
_entity_poly.pdbx_strand_id
1 'polypeptide(L)'
;MCIIFFKFDPRPVSKNAYRLILAANRDEFYHRPSKLADFWGNNNEVLSGLDMEEGKEGGTWLGISTRGKLAALTNYLQPRQDRDARGRGELVTHFLTTDMDSLSYLKKVSAEGHLYNGFNLIAADLSTEKGDVVCYYGNRGEPEPVVLAPGGSIPCSFFQLRDGGTYGLSNALLETPWRKLCFGKQLFLEAVERSQELPKDALIAQLLHVLNNDEACQIQLLRTRAGSMCSPF
;
A
#
# COMPACT_ATOMS: atom_id res chain seq x y z
N MET A 1 3.09 -10.43 6.76
CA MET A 1 1.99 -10.48 5.75
C MET A 1 1.79 -9.05 5.23
N CYS A 2 1.90 -8.76 3.93
CA CYS A 2 1.96 -7.38 3.40
C CYS A 2 0.95 -6.41 4.03
N ILE A 3 1.41 -5.20 4.30
CA ILE A 3 0.64 -4.11 4.88
C ILE A 3 1.09 -2.77 4.30
N ILE A 4 0.13 -1.87 4.13
CA ILE A 4 0.36 -0.49 3.69
C ILE A 4 -0.49 0.40 4.58
N PHE A 5 0.13 1.41 5.15
CA PHE A 5 -0.53 2.54 5.78
C PHE A 5 -0.18 3.80 5.01
N PHE A 6 -1.18 4.63 4.71
CA PHE A 6 -0.91 5.89 4.05
C PHE A 6 -1.89 6.97 4.47
N LYS A 7 -1.41 8.21 4.47
CA LYS A 7 -2.20 9.43 4.60
C LYS A 7 -1.76 10.38 3.52
N PHE A 8 -2.73 11.00 2.86
CA PHE A 8 -2.48 12.07 1.91
C PHE A 8 -3.29 13.32 2.27
N ASP A 9 -2.65 14.47 2.08
CA ASP A 9 -3.22 15.80 2.27
C ASP A 9 -2.81 16.65 1.06
N PRO A 10 -3.75 17.00 0.16
CA PRO A 10 -3.43 17.79 -1.02
C PRO A 10 -2.97 19.22 -0.73
N ARG A 11 -3.20 19.73 0.49
CA ARG A 11 -2.86 21.10 0.88
C ARG A 11 -2.27 21.12 2.29
N PRO A 12 -1.05 20.60 2.46
CA PRO A 12 -0.38 20.60 3.75
C PRO A 12 -0.14 22.05 4.22
N VAL A 13 -0.64 22.40 5.41
CA VAL A 13 -0.66 23.80 5.89
C VAL A 13 0.60 24.18 6.69
N SER A 14 1.36 23.20 7.20
CA SER A 14 2.55 23.45 8.02
C SER A 14 3.85 23.17 7.26
N LYS A 15 4.94 23.84 7.66
CA LYS A 15 6.28 23.70 7.05
C LYS A 15 6.82 22.26 7.08
N ASN A 16 6.38 21.47 8.05
CA ASN A 16 6.77 20.07 8.24
C ASN A 16 5.68 19.08 7.82
N ALA A 17 4.58 19.56 7.23
CA ALA A 17 3.51 18.68 6.75
C ALA A 17 3.88 18.07 5.40
N TYR A 18 3.57 16.79 5.26
CA TYR A 18 3.82 16.01 4.06
C TYR A 18 2.53 15.88 3.26
N ARG A 19 2.64 16.05 1.94
CA ARG A 19 1.53 15.81 0.99
C ARG A 19 1.09 14.34 0.98
N LEU A 20 2.04 13.42 1.15
CA LEU A 20 1.81 11.99 1.30
C LEU A 20 2.81 11.42 2.33
N ILE A 21 2.29 10.64 3.27
CA ILE A 21 3.08 9.74 4.12
C ILE A 21 2.60 8.33 3.80
N LEU A 22 3.51 7.44 3.41
CA LEU A 22 3.22 6.04 3.12
C LEU A 22 4.27 5.16 3.79
N ALA A 23 3.80 4.18 4.55
CA ALA A 23 4.61 3.14 5.18
C ALA A 23 4.10 1.79 4.69
N ALA A 24 4.97 0.99 4.09
CA ALA A 24 4.60 -0.30 3.54
C ALA A 24 5.65 -1.34 3.86
N ASN A 25 5.20 -2.55 4.18
CA ASN A 25 6.05 -3.73 4.14
C ASN A 25 5.61 -4.67 3.01
N ARG A 26 6.56 -5.47 2.55
CA ARG A 26 6.29 -6.59 1.66
C ARG A 26 6.74 -7.85 2.36
N ASP A 27 5.77 -8.69 2.70
CA ASP A 27 6.05 -10.04 3.19
C ASP A 27 6.16 -10.98 2.01
N GLU A 28 7.34 -11.54 1.83
CA GLU A 28 7.70 -12.41 0.72
C GLU A 28 8.80 -13.38 1.16
N PHE A 29 8.94 -14.49 0.44
CA PHE A 29 10.07 -15.40 0.60
C PHE A 29 11.42 -14.69 0.47
N TYR A 30 12.27 -14.82 1.50
CA TYR A 30 13.63 -14.26 1.51
C TYR A 30 14.50 -14.70 0.33
N HIS A 31 14.24 -15.88 -0.24
CA HIS A 31 14.99 -16.40 -1.38
C HIS A 31 14.46 -15.91 -2.73
N ARG A 32 13.34 -15.18 -2.78
CA ARG A 32 12.82 -14.62 -4.03
C ARG A 32 13.74 -13.49 -4.49
N PRO A 33 14.39 -13.61 -5.66
CA PRO A 33 15.36 -12.62 -6.10
C PRO A 33 14.66 -11.30 -6.42
N SER A 34 15.24 -10.19 -5.96
CA SER A 34 14.76 -8.84 -6.25
C SER A 34 15.93 -7.85 -6.30
N LYS A 35 15.76 -6.78 -7.07
CA LYS A 35 16.67 -5.62 -7.05
C LYS A 35 16.24 -4.64 -5.96
N LEU A 36 17.23 -4.03 -5.33
CA LEU A 36 17.04 -2.89 -4.44
C LEU A 36 16.35 -1.74 -5.19
N ALA A 37 15.70 -0.85 -4.44
CA ALA A 37 15.09 0.32 -5.03
C ALA A 37 16.16 1.21 -5.68
N ASP A 38 15.99 1.44 -6.97
CA ASP A 38 16.85 2.29 -7.78
C ASP A 38 16.01 2.99 -8.86
N PHE A 39 16.58 3.98 -9.52
CA PHE A 39 15.93 4.65 -10.64
C PHE A 39 16.04 3.82 -11.92
N TRP A 40 14.91 3.66 -12.62
CA TRP A 40 14.81 2.96 -13.91
C TRP A 40 13.72 3.59 -14.79
N GLY A 41 13.51 3.00 -15.97
CA GLY A 41 12.55 3.48 -16.96
C GLY A 41 13.16 4.46 -17.95
N ASN A 42 12.33 5.03 -18.82
CA ASN A 42 12.80 6.04 -19.76
C ASN A 42 13.24 7.27 -18.98
N ASN A 43 14.50 7.70 -19.17
CA ASN A 43 15.11 8.81 -18.46
C ASN A 43 15.26 8.63 -16.93
N ASN A 44 15.30 7.40 -16.41
CA ASN A 44 15.49 7.13 -14.97
C ASN A 44 14.43 7.83 -14.09
N GLU A 45 13.18 7.82 -14.53
CA GLU A 45 12.09 8.56 -13.90
C GLU A 45 11.36 7.80 -12.80
N VAL A 46 11.50 6.47 -12.72
CA VAL A 46 10.77 5.62 -11.75
C VAL A 46 11.72 5.11 -10.68
N LEU A 47 11.39 5.35 -9.41
CA LEU A 47 12.06 4.79 -8.25
C LEU A 47 11.24 3.62 -7.71
N SER A 48 11.76 2.39 -7.83
CA SER A 48 11.17 1.21 -7.20
C SER A 48 12.18 0.06 -7.09
N GLY A 49 11.91 -0.90 -6.20
CA GLY A 49 12.50 -2.24 -6.34
C GLY A 49 11.90 -2.96 -7.54
N LEU A 50 12.61 -3.96 -8.06
CA LEU A 50 12.16 -4.79 -9.19
C LEU A 50 12.22 -6.27 -8.83
N ASP A 51 11.21 -7.01 -9.25
CA ASP A 51 11.16 -8.46 -9.16
C ASP A 51 12.12 -9.04 -10.20
N MET A 52 12.88 -10.06 -9.79
CA MET A 52 13.84 -10.77 -10.63
C MET A 52 13.52 -12.27 -10.70
N GLU A 53 12.38 -12.69 -10.17
CA GLU A 53 11.89 -14.06 -10.31
C GLU A 53 11.57 -14.37 -11.78
N GLU A 54 11.93 -15.58 -12.21
CA GLU A 54 11.74 -16.03 -13.60
C GLU A 54 10.27 -15.95 -14.01
N GLY A 55 10.00 -15.25 -15.13
CA GLY A 55 8.65 -15.00 -15.64
C GLY A 55 7.88 -13.90 -14.92
N LYS A 56 8.51 -13.19 -13.96
CA LYS A 56 7.96 -12.02 -13.25
C LYS A 56 8.89 -10.81 -13.30
N GLU A 57 9.98 -10.89 -14.08
CA GLU A 57 11.02 -9.88 -14.13
C GLU A 57 10.46 -8.51 -14.53
N GLY A 58 10.97 -7.47 -13.86
CA GLY A 58 10.56 -6.10 -14.13
C GLY A 58 9.22 -5.71 -13.49
N GLY A 59 8.52 -6.64 -12.84
CA GLY A 59 7.39 -6.31 -11.97
C GLY A 59 7.83 -5.54 -10.72
N THR A 60 6.94 -4.76 -10.12
CA THR A 60 7.18 -4.10 -8.83
C THR A 60 5.92 -4.10 -7.95
N TRP A 61 6.09 -3.84 -6.66
CA TRP A 61 5.05 -3.84 -5.62
C TRP A 61 4.79 -2.46 -5.05
N LEU A 62 5.75 -1.56 -5.16
CA LEU A 62 5.65 -0.18 -4.71
C LEU A 62 6.65 0.66 -5.50
N GLY A 63 6.19 1.75 -6.10
CA GLY A 63 7.07 2.68 -6.78
C GLY A 63 6.47 4.07 -6.91
N ILE A 64 7.34 5.03 -7.21
CA ILE A 64 6.97 6.42 -7.48
C ILE A 64 7.78 6.95 -8.67
N SER A 65 7.12 7.71 -9.54
CA SER A 65 7.74 8.43 -10.65
C SER A 65 8.03 9.88 -10.28
N THR A 66 9.07 10.47 -10.86
CA THR A 66 9.36 11.91 -10.80
C THR A 66 8.22 12.77 -11.38
N ARG A 67 7.31 12.17 -12.18
CA ARG A 67 6.07 12.80 -12.68
C ARG A 67 4.93 12.85 -11.64
N GLY A 68 5.15 12.32 -10.44
CA GLY A 68 4.15 12.28 -9.37
C GLY A 68 3.21 11.08 -9.40
N LYS A 69 3.46 10.08 -10.26
CA LYS A 69 2.71 8.82 -10.26
C LYS A 69 3.21 7.90 -9.17
N LEU A 70 2.32 7.38 -8.32
CA LEU A 70 2.64 6.38 -7.31
C LEU A 70 1.70 5.19 -7.44
N ALA A 71 2.23 3.98 -7.35
CA ALA A 71 1.42 2.78 -7.27
C ALA A 71 1.96 1.81 -6.23
N ALA A 72 1.03 1.11 -5.58
CA ALA A 72 1.34 0.11 -4.58
C ALA A 72 0.39 -1.07 -4.67
N LEU A 73 0.92 -2.28 -4.45
CA LEU A 73 0.19 -3.53 -4.59
C LEU A 73 0.34 -4.41 -3.36
N THR A 74 -0.76 -4.98 -2.92
CA THR A 74 -0.78 -6.06 -1.92
C THR A 74 -1.50 -7.28 -2.50
N ASN A 75 -1.00 -8.47 -2.21
CA ASN A 75 -1.70 -9.72 -2.55
C ASN A 75 -2.95 -9.86 -1.67
N TYR A 76 -4.07 -10.31 -2.24
CA TYR A 76 -5.25 -10.71 -1.47
C TYR A 76 -5.08 -12.15 -0.97
N LEU A 77 -5.32 -12.39 0.32
CA LEU A 77 -5.27 -13.71 0.93
C LEU A 77 -6.48 -14.52 0.47
N GLN A 78 -6.23 -15.51 -0.38
CA GLN A 78 -7.25 -16.43 -0.88
C GLN A 78 -6.81 -17.89 -0.70
N PRO A 79 -7.74 -18.82 -0.40
CA PRO A 79 -7.40 -20.22 -0.12
C PRO A 79 -6.77 -20.98 -1.29
N ARG A 80 -7.14 -20.63 -2.52
CA ARG A 80 -6.65 -21.27 -3.76
C ARG A 80 -5.99 -20.22 -4.64
N GLN A 81 -4.82 -20.52 -5.14
CA GLN A 81 -4.11 -19.71 -6.14
C GLN A 81 -4.20 -20.44 -7.47
N ASP A 82 -4.52 -19.69 -8.52
CA ASP A 82 -4.41 -20.16 -9.90
C ASP A 82 -2.94 -20.06 -10.35
N ARG A 83 -2.37 -21.15 -10.85
CA ARG A 83 -0.97 -21.19 -11.29
C ARG A 83 -0.76 -20.53 -12.65
N ASP A 84 -1.82 -20.47 -13.47
CA ASP A 84 -1.77 -19.92 -14.81
C ASP A 84 -2.11 -18.42 -14.84
N ALA A 85 -2.49 -17.85 -13.70
CA ALA A 85 -2.78 -16.43 -13.57
C ALA A 85 -1.54 -15.55 -13.80
N ARG A 86 -1.79 -14.36 -14.36
CA ARG A 86 -0.74 -13.37 -14.67
C ARG A 86 -0.04 -12.85 -13.42
N GLY A 87 1.21 -12.43 -13.60
CA GLY A 87 1.96 -11.72 -12.56
C GLY A 87 1.32 -10.37 -12.26
N ARG A 88 1.23 -9.99 -10.99
CA ARG A 88 0.57 -8.73 -10.60
C ARG A 88 1.52 -7.53 -10.58
N GLY A 89 2.82 -7.77 -10.45
CA GLY A 89 3.82 -6.70 -10.37
C GLY A 89 3.91 -5.86 -11.65
N GLU A 90 3.49 -6.38 -12.80
CA GLU A 90 3.40 -5.63 -14.05
C GLU A 90 2.37 -4.50 -13.98
N LEU A 91 1.31 -4.63 -13.17
CA LEU A 91 0.28 -3.60 -13.01
C LEU A 91 0.85 -2.31 -12.43
N VAL A 92 1.71 -2.43 -11.42
CA VAL A 92 2.38 -1.28 -10.79
C VAL A 92 3.34 -0.65 -11.79
N THR A 93 4.16 -1.47 -12.46
CA THR A 93 5.13 -1.04 -13.47
C THR A 93 4.46 -0.27 -14.61
N HIS A 94 3.42 -0.83 -15.20
CA HIS A 94 2.66 -0.20 -16.29
C HIS A 94 2.02 1.13 -15.86
N PHE A 95 1.49 1.23 -14.64
CA PHE A 95 0.94 2.50 -14.16
C PHE A 95 2.02 3.58 -14.02
N LEU A 96 3.21 3.22 -13.54
CA LEU A 96 4.30 4.18 -13.32
C LEU A 96 4.87 4.74 -14.63
N THR A 97 4.76 4.01 -15.74
CA THR A 97 5.29 4.41 -17.04
C THR A 97 4.25 4.98 -18.00
N THR A 98 2.96 4.66 -17.82
CA THR A 98 1.88 5.15 -18.70
C THR A 98 1.56 6.64 -18.50
N ASP A 99 0.90 7.25 -19.47
CA ASP A 99 0.36 8.61 -19.39
C ASP A 99 -1.12 8.65 -18.96
N MET A 100 -1.76 7.49 -18.78
CA MET A 100 -3.15 7.39 -18.31
C MET A 100 -3.29 7.92 -16.88
N ASP A 101 -4.41 8.58 -16.57
CA ASP A 101 -4.75 8.94 -15.19
C ASP A 101 -5.13 7.70 -14.34
N SER A 102 -5.05 7.84 -13.02
CA SER A 102 -5.27 6.79 -12.03
C SER A 102 -6.61 6.09 -12.18
N LEU A 103 -7.70 6.85 -12.37
CA LEU A 103 -9.04 6.27 -12.44
C LEU A 103 -9.23 5.51 -13.77
N SER A 104 -8.83 6.11 -14.89
CA SER A 104 -8.89 5.46 -16.20
C SER A 104 -8.03 4.19 -16.24
N TYR A 105 -6.84 4.23 -15.63
CA TYR A 105 -5.98 3.05 -15.54
C TYR A 105 -6.63 1.94 -14.72
N LEU A 106 -7.15 2.23 -13.53
CA LEU A 106 -7.80 1.21 -12.70
C LEU A 106 -9.08 0.64 -13.32
N LYS A 107 -9.84 1.42 -14.11
CA LYS A 107 -10.98 0.91 -14.89
C LYS A 107 -10.54 -0.09 -15.97
N LYS A 108 -9.40 0.16 -16.62
CA LYS A 108 -8.81 -0.81 -17.54
C LYS A 108 -8.41 -2.09 -16.80
N VAL A 109 -7.74 -1.94 -15.66
CA VAL A 109 -7.34 -3.09 -14.81
C VAL A 109 -8.56 -3.87 -14.32
N SER A 110 -9.67 -3.22 -13.98
CA SER A 110 -10.86 -3.91 -13.48
C SER A 110 -11.54 -4.78 -14.52
N ALA A 111 -11.56 -4.35 -15.79
CA ALA A 111 -12.04 -5.17 -16.91
C ALA A 111 -11.22 -6.47 -17.08
N GLU A 112 -9.92 -6.42 -16.77
CA GLU A 112 -8.98 -7.53 -16.88
C GLU A 112 -8.72 -8.25 -15.54
N GLY A 113 -9.42 -7.87 -14.46
CA GLY A 113 -9.12 -8.32 -13.09
C GLY A 113 -9.23 -9.83 -12.88
N HIS A 114 -10.00 -10.52 -13.74
CA HIS A 114 -10.18 -11.97 -13.74
C HIS A 114 -8.93 -12.75 -14.21
N LEU A 115 -7.97 -12.10 -14.88
CA LEU A 115 -6.73 -12.72 -15.36
C LEU A 115 -5.67 -12.90 -14.26
N TYR A 116 -5.94 -12.38 -13.06
CA TYR A 116 -4.99 -12.35 -11.95
C TYR A 116 -5.53 -13.07 -10.72
N ASN A 117 -4.62 -13.67 -9.94
CA ASN A 117 -4.93 -14.01 -8.55
C ASN A 117 -5.32 -12.76 -7.75
N GLY A 118 -5.98 -12.96 -6.62
CA GLY A 118 -6.49 -11.87 -5.80
C GLY A 118 -5.44 -10.81 -5.48
N PHE A 119 -5.78 -9.54 -5.64
CA PHE A 119 -4.89 -8.41 -5.41
C PHE A 119 -5.66 -7.15 -5.04
N ASN A 120 -4.91 -6.22 -4.48
CA ASN A 120 -5.32 -4.84 -4.30
C ASN A 120 -4.27 -3.93 -4.96
N LEU A 121 -4.73 -2.86 -5.59
CA LEU A 121 -3.89 -1.89 -6.28
C LEU A 121 -4.32 -0.47 -5.88
N ILE A 122 -3.35 0.31 -5.41
CA ILE A 122 -3.46 1.75 -5.22
C ILE A 122 -2.75 2.40 -6.40
N ALA A 123 -3.41 3.38 -7.03
CA ALA A 123 -2.84 4.22 -8.07
C ALA A 123 -3.09 5.68 -7.70
N ALA A 124 -2.04 6.49 -7.70
CA ALA A 124 -2.09 7.89 -7.32
C ALA A 124 -1.39 8.77 -8.34
N ASP A 125 -2.04 9.87 -8.72
CA ASP A 125 -1.44 10.99 -9.45
C ASP A 125 -1.31 12.17 -8.48
N LEU A 126 -0.07 12.51 -8.14
CA LEU A 126 0.27 13.60 -7.24
C LEU A 126 0.70 14.84 -8.03
N SER A 127 -0.26 15.62 -8.53
CA SER A 127 0.01 16.76 -9.42
C SER A 127 -0.29 18.10 -8.75
N THR A 128 0.65 19.04 -8.78
CA THR A 128 0.39 20.43 -8.32
C THR A 128 -0.60 21.19 -9.21
N GLU A 129 -0.73 20.80 -10.48
CA GLU A 129 -1.57 21.48 -11.46
C GLU A 129 -3.00 20.92 -11.50
N LYS A 130 -3.12 19.58 -11.54
CA LYS A 130 -4.41 18.88 -11.71
C LYS A 130 -5.07 18.50 -10.37
N GLY A 131 -4.35 18.65 -9.26
CA GLY A 131 -4.74 18.14 -7.95
C GLY A 131 -4.34 16.69 -7.74
N ASP A 132 -4.40 16.25 -6.48
CA ASP A 132 -4.15 14.85 -6.11
C ASP A 132 -5.35 13.98 -6.39
N VAL A 133 -5.11 12.88 -7.08
CA VAL A 133 -6.10 11.82 -7.27
C VAL A 133 -5.48 10.53 -6.77
N VAL A 134 -6.10 9.93 -5.75
CA VAL A 134 -5.71 8.62 -5.24
C VAL A 134 -6.87 7.68 -5.44
N CYS A 135 -6.63 6.55 -6.12
CA CYS A 135 -7.63 5.55 -6.41
C CYS A 135 -7.23 4.19 -5.86
N TYR A 136 -8.24 3.38 -5.55
CA TYR A 136 -8.09 2.01 -5.10
C TYR A 136 -8.95 1.07 -5.94
N TYR A 137 -8.42 -0.12 -6.21
CA TYR A 137 -9.15 -1.24 -6.77
C TYR A 137 -8.67 -2.55 -6.14
N GLY A 138 -9.61 -3.47 -5.86
CA GLY A 138 -9.30 -4.83 -5.48
C GLY A 138 -10.18 -5.80 -6.25
N ASN A 139 -9.59 -6.75 -6.98
CA ASN A 139 -10.33 -7.66 -7.89
C ASN A 139 -11.19 -8.72 -7.18
N ARG A 140 -11.25 -8.69 -5.84
CA ARG A 140 -12.14 -9.49 -4.99
C ARG A 140 -13.24 -8.66 -4.32
N GLY A 141 -13.29 -7.36 -4.61
CA GLY A 141 -14.30 -6.44 -4.09
C GLY A 141 -15.28 -6.00 -5.17
N GLU A 142 -15.71 -4.75 -5.07
CA GLU A 142 -16.59 -4.12 -6.06
C GLU A 142 -15.93 -4.05 -7.45
N PRO A 143 -16.72 -4.15 -8.53
CA PRO A 143 -16.20 -4.15 -9.90
C PRO A 143 -15.60 -2.80 -10.32
N GLU A 144 -16.11 -1.71 -9.76
CA GLU A 144 -15.66 -0.35 -10.07
C GLU A 144 -14.55 0.12 -9.10
N PRO A 145 -13.48 0.76 -9.62
CA PRO A 145 -12.48 1.40 -8.77
C PRO A 145 -13.08 2.61 -8.04
N VAL A 146 -12.53 2.91 -6.87
CA VAL A 146 -12.99 4.02 -6.03
C VAL A 146 -11.92 5.12 -5.95
N VAL A 147 -12.37 6.37 -5.96
CA VAL A 147 -11.51 7.53 -5.65
C VAL A 147 -11.53 7.74 -4.14
N LEU A 148 -10.36 7.77 -3.53
CA LEU A 148 -10.19 7.98 -2.10
C LEU A 148 -10.22 9.47 -1.79
N ALA A 149 -10.92 9.84 -0.71
CA ALA A 149 -11.06 11.22 -0.29
C ALA A 149 -9.99 11.57 0.77
N PRO A 150 -9.35 12.74 0.68
CA PRO A 150 -8.55 13.24 1.79
C PRO A 150 -9.49 13.49 2.99
N GLY A 151 -9.12 12.99 4.16
CA GLY A 151 -10.01 13.03 5.33
C GLY A 151 -11.07 11.92 5.38
N GLY A 152 -11.10 11.01 4.39
CA GLY A 152 -11.98 9.85 4.40
C GLY A 152 -11.71 8.94 5.60
N SER A 153 -12.80 8.36 6.12
CA SER A 153 -12.82 7.44 7.24
C SER A 153 -13.71 6.26 6.88
N ILE A 154 -13.21 5.02 6.99
CA ILE A 154 -14.11 3.89 7.23
C ILE A 154 -13.92 3.57 8.71
N PRO A 155 -14.97 3.71 9.54
CA PRO A 155 -14.84 3.44 10.96
C PRO A 155 -14.37 1.99 11.14
N CYS A 156 -13.16 1.82 11.66
CA CYS A 156 -12.78 0.54 12.26
C CYS A 156 -13.72 0.32 13.44
N SER A 157 -14.71 -0.54 13.28
CA SER A 157 -15.76 -0.78 14.28
C SER A 157 -15.25 -1.18 15.67
N PHE A 158 -13.96 -1.53 15.77
CA PHE A 158 -13.28 -1.90 17.00
C PHE A 158 -12.73 -0.71 17.80
N PHE A 159 -12.42 0.42 17.15
CA PHE A 159 -11.87 1.61 17.78
C PHE A 159 -12.52 2.85 17.17
N GLN A 160 -13.26 3.64 17.96
CA GLN A 160 -13.84 4.93 17.53
C GLN A 160 -12.75 5.98 17.27
N LEU A 161 -11.92 5.75 16.26
CA LEU A 161 -10.85 6.66 15.86
C LEU A 161 -11.37 7.62 14.80
N ARG A 162 -11.13 8.91 15.00
CA ARG A 162 -11.21 9.92 13.93
C ARG A 162 -9.94 9.79 13.10
N ASP A 163 -9.99 9.06 12.01
CA ASP A 163 -8.84 8.60 11.22
C ASP A 163 -8.36 9.59 10.16
N GLY A 164 -8.95 10.80 10.07
CA GLY A 164 -8.31 11.98 9.47
C GLY A 164 -7.71 11.79 8.07
N GLY A 165 -8.28 10.91 7.23
CA GLY A 165 -7.75 10.62 5.89
C GLY A 165 -6.61 9.61 5.85
N THR A 166 -6.53 8.73 6.85
CA THR A 166 -5.57 7.64 6.91
C THR A 166 -6.22 6.35 6.44
N TYR A 167 -5.49 5.64 5.59
CA TYR A 167 -5.91 4.38 5.02
C TYR A 167 -4.96 3.25 5.41
N GLY A 168 -5.52 2.07 5.61
CA GLY A 168 -4.85 0.82 5.88
C GLY A 168 -5.27 -0.24 4.86
N LEU A 169 -4.28 -0.90 4.27
CA LEU A 169 -4.45 -2.00 3.35
C LEU A 169 -3.56 -3.17 3.77
N SER A 170 -4.10 -4.38 3.72
CA SER A 170 -3.31 -5.61 3.91
C SER A 170 -3.77 -6.67 2.91
N ASN A 171 -3.67 -7.94 3.25
CA ASN A 171 -4.04 -9.05 2.37
C ASN A 171 -5.56 -9.31 2.30
N ALA A 172 -6.36 -8.26 2.40
CA ALA A 172 -7.82 -8.28 2.23
C ALA A 172 -8.24 -6.97 1.55
N LEU A 173 -9.54 -6.72 1.40
CA LEU A 173 -9.99 -5.44 0.83
C LEU A 173 -9.57 -4.26 1.72
N LEU A 174 -9.47 -3.07 1.13
CA LEU A 174 -9.17 -1.82 1.83
C LEU A 174 -10.00 -1.66 3.11
N GLU A 175 -9.35 -1.26 4.21
CA GLU A 175 -9.98 -1.09 5.53
C GLU A 175 -10.62 -2.35 6.13
N THR A 176 -10.34 -3.56 5.63
CA THR A 176 -10.81 -4.78 6.28
C THR A 176 -10.24 -4.84 7.71
N PRO A 177 -11.08 -4.92 8.77
CA PRO A 177 -10.67 -4.65 10.15
C PRO A 177 -9.95 -5.83 10.81
N TRP A 178 -8.82 -6.25 10.23
CA TRP A 178 -7.93 -7.21 10.86
C TRP A 178 -7.26 -6.56 12.06
N ARG A 179 -7.09 -7.31 13.16
CA ARG A 179 -6.48 -6.78 14.39
C ARG A 179 -5.14 -6.09 14.14
N LYS A 180 -4.28 -6.73 13.34
CA LYS A 180 -2.99 -6.16 12.93
C LYS A 180 -3.16 -4.83 12.19
N LEU A 181 -4.15 -4.73 11.30
CA LEU A 181 -4.41 -3.52 10.52
C LEU A 181 -4.89 -2.41 11.45
N CYS A 182 -5.86 -2.68 12.31
CA CYS A 182 -6.38 -1.70 13.26
C CYS A 182 -5.28 -1.18 14.19
N PHE A 183 -4.46 -2.08 14.75
CA PHE A 183 -3.38 -1.72 15.68
C PHE A 183 -2.27 -0.94 14.97
N GLY A 184 -1.78 -1.42 13.82
CA GLY A 184 -0.77 -0.72 13.04
C GLY A 184 -1.27 0.64 12.52
N LYS A 185 -2.55 0.74 12.13
CA LYS A 185 -3.17 2.01 11.73
C LYS A 185 -3.20 3.01 12.90
N GLN A 186 -3.44 2.55 14.12
CA GLN A 186 -3.35 3.41 15.31
C GLN A 186 -1.92 3.93 15.52
N LEU A 187 -0.91 3.06 15.51
CA LEU A 187 0.49 3.49 15.66
C LEU A 187 0.94 4.44 14.53
N PHE A 188 0.48 4.17 13.31
CA PHE A 188 0.73 5.04 12.16
C PHE A 188 0.08 6.42 12.36
N LEU A 189 -1.16 6.49 12.82
CA LEU A 189 -1.85 7.75 13.15
C LEU A 189 -1.06 8.55 14.19
N GLU A 190 -0.59 7.91 15.26
CA GLU A 190 0.21 8.56 16.29
C GLU A 190 1.54 9.12 15.73
N ALA A 191 2.22 8.36 14.86
CA ALA A 191 3.44 8.81 14.20
C ALA A 191 3.19 10.01 13.26
N VAL A 192 2.08 9.98 12.52
CA VAL A 192 1.65 11.06 11.62
C VAL A 192 1.28 12.32 12.39
N GLU A 193 0.57 12.22 13.51
CA GLU A 193 0.23 13.39 14.34
C GLU A 193 1.48 14.06 14.88
N ARG A 194 2.46 13.28 15.35
CA ARG A 194 3.75 13.78 15.82
C ARG A 194 4.66 14.30 14.70
N SER A 195 4.41 13.93 13.45
CA SER A 195 5.25 14.32 12.30
C SER A 195 5.41 15.83 12.14
N GLN A 196 4.44 16.62 12.58
CA GLN A 196 4.48 18.09 12.48
C GLN A 196 5.60 18.71 13.33
N GLU A 197 5.99 18.01 14.40
CA GLU A 197 6.96 18.48 15.40
C GLU A 197 8.29 17.74 15.31
N LEU A 198 8.35 16.65 14.54
CA LEU A 198 9.53 15.78 14.45
C LEU A 198 10.41 16.10 13.23
N PRO A 199 11.74 15.98 13.37
CA PRO A 199 12.63 15.90 12.23
C PRO A 199 12.30 14.70 11.33
N LYS A 200 12.59 14.82 10.03
CA LYS A 200 12.36 13.76 9.03
C LYS A 200 12.88 12.39 9.46
N ASP A 201 14.10 12.31 9.97
CA ASP A 201 14.72 11.03 10.33
C ASP A 201 14.03 10.36 11.53
N ALA A 202 13.53 11.17 12.47
CA ALA A 202 12.75 10.66 13.60
C ALA A 202 11.39 10.13 13.15
N LEU A 203 10.73 10.80 12.19
CA LEU A 203 9.51 10.29 11.57
C LEU A 203 9.76 8.97 10.84
N ILE A 204 10.84 8.86 10.05
CA ILE A 204 11.22 7.62 9.37
C ILE A 204 11.41 6.49 10.38
N ALA A 205 12.14 6.75 11.47
CA ALA A 205 12.34 5.76 12.53
C ALA A 205 11.03 5.29 13.17
N GLN A 206 10.09 6.21 13.42
CA GLN A 206 8.76 5.86 13.94
C GLN A 206 7.97 5.00 12.95
N LEU A 207 7.94 5.37 11.67
CA LEU A 207 7.26 4.57 10.64
C LEU A 207 7.86 3.17 10.50
N LEU A 208 9.18 3.04 10.57
CA LEU A 208 9.86 1.74 10.60
C LEU A 208 9.51 0.95 11.87
N HIS A 209 9.35 1.63 13.02
CA HIS A 209 8.90 0.97 14.25
C HIS A 209 7.46 0.44 14.10
N VAL A 210 6.56 1.20 13.48
CA VAL A 210 5.19 0.72 13.17
C VAL A 210 5.23 -0.56 12.34
N LEU A 211 6.09 -0.61 11.31
CA LEU A 211 6.22 -1.76 10.41
C LEU A 211 6.97 -2.97 11.01
N ASN A 212 7.68 -2.80 12.13
CA ASN A 212 8.46 -3.85 12.81
C ASN A 212 7.85 -4.25 14.17
N ASN A 213 6.61 -3.85 14.46
CA ASN A 213 6.00 -4.09 15.77
C ASN A 213 5.40 -5.52 15.88
N ASP A 214 5.91 -6.30 16.82
CA ASP A 214 5.48 -7.71 16.97
C ASP A 214 4.36 -7.90 18.01
N GLU A 215 3.93 -6.81 18.68
CA GLU A 215 2.94 -6.86 19.77
C GLU A 215 1.56 -7.27 19.27
N ALA A 216 1.22 -6.89 18.03
CA ALA A 216 -0.01 -7.34 17.37
C ALA A 216 -0.11 -8.89 17.30
N CYS A 217 1.03 -9.58 17.22
CA CYS A 217 1.07 -11.04 17.21
C CYS A 217 0.92 -11.68 18.59
N GLN A 218 1.42 -11.04 19.64
CA GLN A 218 1.38 -11.60 21.00
C GLN A 218 -0.04 -11.68 21.57
N ILE A 219 -0.90 -10.71 21.24
CA ILE A 219 -2.32 -10.71 21.65
C ILE A 219 -3.11 -11.84 20.96
N GLN A 220 -2.68 -12.28 19.78
CA GLN A 220 -3.33 -13.35 19.00
C GLN A 220 -3.03 -14.74 19.58
N LEU A 221 -1.79 -14.96 20.02
CA LEU A 221 -1.34 -16.22 20.64
C LEU A 221 -2.00 -16.49 22.00
N LEU A 222 -2.27 -15.45 22.81
CA LEU A 222 -2.90 -15.61 24.13
C LEU A 222 -4.38 -16.04 24.05
N ARG A 223 -5.05 -15.92 22.90
CA ARG A 223 -6.46 -16.31 22.73
C ARG A 223 -6.68 -17.55 21.87
N THR A 224 -5.67 -18.03 21.16
CA THR A 224 -5.76 -19.27 20.36
C THR A 224 -4.83 -20.33 20.94
N ARG A 225 -5.39 -21.31 21.66
CA ARG A 225 -4.70 -22.56 22.05
C ARG A 225 -4.46 -23.48 20.84
N ALA A 226 -4.07 -22.93 19.70
CA ALA A 226 -3.71 -23.70 18.51
C ALA A 226 -2.56 -22.97 17.81
N GLY A 227 -1.39 -23.61 17.78
CA GLY A 227 -0.14 -23.08 17.25
C GLY A 227 -0.19 -22.78 15.77
N SER A 228 -0.79 -21.63 15.40
CA SER A 228 -0.61 -21.01 14.10
C SER A 228 0.57 -20.04 14.18
N MET A 229 1.54 -20.19 13.28
CA MET A 229 2.67 -19.28 13.18
C MET A 229 2.16 -17.86 12.95
N CYS A 230 2.50 -16.99 13.88
CA CYS A 230 2.19 -15.59 13.80
C CYS A 230 3.44 -14.90 13.22
N SER A 231 3.34 -14.36 12.00
CA SER A 231 4.40 -13.54 11.43
C SER A 231 4.37 -12.18 12.12
N PRO A 232 5.52 -11.58 12.50
CA PRO A 232 5.60 -10.13 12.70
C PRO A 232 5.04 -9.40 11.46
N PHE A 233 4.69 -8.12 11.60
CA PHE A 233 4.06 -7.32 10.54
C PHE A 233 4.59 -7.70 9.14
#